data_AF-A0A8W8J3J5-F1
#
_entry.id   AF-A0A8W8J3J5-F1
#
_cell.length_a   1.000
_cell.length_b   1.000
_cell.length_c   1.000
_cell.angle_alpha   90.00
_cell.angle_beta   90.00
_cell.angle_gamma   90.00
#
_symmetry.space_group_name_H-M   'P 1'
#
loop_
_entity.id
_entity.type
_entity.pdbx_description
1 polymer ?
#
loop_
_entity_poly.entity_id
_entity_poly.type
_entity_poly.pdbx_seq_one_letter_code
_entity_poly.pdbx_strand_id
1 'polypeptide(L)' 'MWLVWVFLIVSGFVWLAEGSCYNVPQPPRNLNGCVDDEGHVTRLGETKFDYDTCFRCTCVRGALSCCG' A
#
# COMPACT_ATOMS: atom_id res chain seq x y z
N MET A 1 7.20 -35.00 -22.22
CA MET A 1 7.55 -34.76 -20.80
C MET A 1 8.37 -33.47 -20.57
N TRP A 2 8.48 -32.56 -21.56
CA TRP A 2 9.24 -31.30 -21.42
C TRP A 2 8.38 -30.08 -21.04
N LEU A 3 7.07 -30.14 -21.34
CA LEU A 3 6.12 -29.04 -21.09
C LEU A 3 5.83 -28.81 -19.60
N VAL A 4 5.90 -29.86 -18.76
CA VAL A 4 5.61 -29.75 -17.32
C VAL A 4 6.59 -28.82 -16.60
N TRP A 5 7.86 -28.84 -17.02
CA TRP A 5 8.89 -27.97 -16.45
C TRP A 5 8.66 -26.49 -16.79
N VAL A 6 8.17 -26.19 -18.00
CA VAL A 6 7.86 -24.82 -18.41
C VAL A 6 6.67 -24.27 -17.60
N PHE A 7 5.63 -25.07 -17.37
CA PHE A 7 4.47 -24.66 -16.57
C PHE A 7 4.81 -24.36 -15.10
N LEU A 8 5.76 -25.10 -14.51
CA LEU A 8 6.20 -24.86 -13.13
C LEU A 8 6.99 -23.55 -12.98
N ILE A 9 7.80 -23.19 -13.98
CA ILE A 9 8.55 -21.94 -13.97
C ILE A 9 7.59 -20.75 -14.15
N VAL A 10 6.67 -20.81 -15.10
CA VAL A 10 5.70 -19.72 -15.35
C VAL A 10 4.74 -19.52 -14.18
N SER A 11 4.33 -20.59 -13.49
CA SER A 11 3.45 -20.49 -12.31
C SER A 11 4.18 -19.93 -11.07
N GLY A 12 5.51 -20.03 -11.01
CA GLY A 12 6.31 -19.47 -9.91
C GLY A 12 6.41 -17.94 -9.93
N PHE A 13 6.27 -17.30 -11.09
CA PHE A 13 6.37 -15.85 -11.24
C PHE A 13 5.07 -15.08 -10.96
N VAL A 14 3.93 -15.77 -10.84
CA VAL A 14 2.61 -15.13 -10.67
C VAL A 14 2.38 -14.62 -9.23
N TRP A 15 3.26 -14.94 -8.28
CA TRP A 15 3.10 -14.58 -6.87
C TRP A 15 3.65 -13.21 -6.45
N LEU A 16 4.19 -12.41 -7.37
CA LEU A 16 4.78 -11.09 -7.03
C LEU A 16 3.87 -9.90 -7.34
N ALA A 17 2.60 -10.14 -7.74
CA ALA A 17 1.64 -9.08 -8.04
C ALA A 17 0.61 -8.85 -6.91
N GLU A 18 0.85 -9.40 -5.72
CA GLU A 18 0.08 -9.01 -4.53
C GLU A 18 0.66 -7.71 -4.01
N GLY A 19 0.02 -6.60 -4.39
CA GLY A 19 0.43 -5.28 -3.97
C GLY A 19 0.64 -5.25 -2.46
N SER A 20 1.83 -4.81 -2.04
CA SER A 20 2.18 -4.73 -0.63
C SER A 20 1.27 -3.68 0.00
N CYS A 21 0.61 -4.03 1.10
CA CYS A 21 -0.22 -3.10 1.84
C CYS A 21 0.28 -2.99 3.27
N TYR A 22 0.46 -1.76 3.77
CA TYR A 22 0.82 -1.49 5.15
C TYR A 22 -0.04 -0.37 5.74
N ASN A 23 -0.24 -0.41 7.05
CA ASN A 23 -1.02 0.59 7.78
C ASN A 23 -0.12 1.28 8.79
N VAL A 24 -0.09 2.60 8.77
CA VAL A 24 0.63 3.44 9.72
C VAL A 24 -0.37 3.98 10.76
N PRO A 25 -0.29 3.54 12.03
CA PRO A 25 -1.15 4.06 13.08
C PRO A 25 -0.95 5.57 13.28
N GLN A 26 -2.05 6.31 13.35
CA GLN A 26 -2.02 7.76 13.59
C GLN A 26 -2.33 8.06 15.07
N PRO A 27 -1.74 9.12 15.65
CA PRO A 27 -2.06 9.52 17.00
C PRO A 27 -3.55 9.93 17.13
N PRO A 28 -4.22 9.64 18.27
CA PRO A 28 -5.65 9.84 18.46
C PRO A 28 -6.09 11.32 18.40
N ARG A 29 -5.13 12.26 18.34
CA ARG A 29 -5.41 13.70 18.15
C ARG A 29 -5.75 14.07 16.71
N ASN A 30 -5.46 13.21 15.73
CA ASN A 30 -5.70 13.50 14.32
C ASN A 30 -7.07 12.94 13.89
N LEU A 31 -8.15 13.53 14.43
CA LEU A 31 -9.52 13.12 14.13
C LEU A 31 -10.01 13.56 12.75
N ASN A 32 -9.28 14.46 12.08
CA ASN A 32 -9.69 15.08 10.82
C ASN A 32 -8.71 14.82 9.65
N GLY A 33 -7.59 14.16 9.91
CA GLY A 33 -6.59 13.89 8.89
C GLY A 33 -5.54 12.90 9.35
N CYS A 34 -4.62 12.59 8.46
CA CYS A 34 -3.46 11.76 8.68
C CYS A 34 -2.22 12.55 8.30
N VAL A 35 -1.14 12.41 9.06
CA VAL A 35 0.16 12.99 8.76
C VAL A 35 1.07 11.88 8.26
N ASP A 36 1.58 12.06 7.06
CA ASP A 36 2.57 11.17 6.45
C ASP A 36 3.95 11.36 7.10
N ASP A 37 4.90 10.45 6.84
CA ASP A 37 6.27 10.52 7.39
C ASP A 37 7.02 11.81 6.94
N GLU A 38 6.63 12.37 5.80
CA GLU A 38 7.11 13.66 5.29
C GLU A 38 6.50 14.89 5.99
N GLY A 39 5.52 14.70 6.87
CA GLY A 39 4.75 15.78 7.49
C GLY A 39 3.55 16.27 6.67
N HIS A 40 3.22 15.60 5.56
CA HIS A 40 2.07 15.95 4.73
C HIS A 40 0.74 15.58 5.39
N VAL A 41 -0.15 16.56 5.54
CA VAL A 41 -1.50 16.36 6.10
C VAL A 41 -2.47 15.97 4.99
N THR A 42 -2.96 14.73 5.02
CA THR A 42 -4.01 14.21 4.15
C THR A 42 -5.33 14.23 4.91
N ARG A 43 -6.43 14.71 4.31
CA ARG A 43 -7.72 14.70 5.02
C ARG A 43 -8.28 13.29 5.12
N LEU A 44 -9.14 13.09 6.10
CA LEU A 44 -9.85 11.83 6.28
C LEU A 44 -10.68 11.47 5.03
N GLY A 45 -10.44 10.28 4.49
CA GLY A 45 -11.06 9.79 3.25
C GLY A 45 -10.34 10.21 1.97
N GLU A 46 -9.32 11.07 2.04
CA GLU A 46 -8.49 11.38 0.87
C GLU A 46 -7.47 10.27 0.61
N THR A 47 -7.19 10.07 -0.67
CA THR A 47 -6.14 9.18 -1.16
C THR A 47 -5.03 9.98 -1.81
N LYS A 48 -3.79 9.73 -1.40
CA LYS A 48 -2.58 10.28 -2.02
C LYS A 48 -1.82 9.14 -2.70
N PHE A 49 -1.27 9.41 -3.88
CA PHE A 49 -0.32 8.51 -4.51
C PHE A 49 1.08 8.98 -4.18
N ASP A 50 1.87 8.09 -3.59
CA ASP A 50 3.28 8.29 -3.36
C ASP A 50 4.04 7.79 -4.58
N TYR A 51 4.70 8.71 -5.29
CA TYR A 51 5.45 8.40 -6.51
C TYR A 51 6.85 7.84 -6.22
N ASP A 52 7.36 8.05 -5.01
CA ASP A 52 8.67 7.53 -4.58
C ASP A 52 8.57 6.06 -4.21
N THR A 53 7.50 5.69 -3.49
CA THR A 53 7.29 4.30 -3.05
C THR A 53 6.34 3.53 -3.97
N CYS A 54 5.65 4.19 -4.90
CA CYS A 54 4.57 3.63 -5.74
C CYS A 54 3.36 3.11 -4.96
N PHE A 55 3.21 3.50 -3.69
CA PHE A 55 2.04 3.13 -2.89
C PHE A 55 0.95 4.18 -3.00
N ARG A 56 -0.30 3.69 -3.02
CA ARG A 56 -1.49 4.50 -2.86
C ARG A 56 -1.91 4.50 -1.40
N CYS A 57 -1.74 5.63 -0.74
CA CYS A 57 -2.09 5.84 0.66
C CYS A 57 -3.48 6.47 0.81
N THR A 58 -4.28 5.93 1.72
CA THR A 58 -5.63 6.39 2.05
C THR A 58 -5.71 6.72 3.52
N CYS A 59 -6.13 7.93 3.86
CA CYS A 59 -6.31 8.30 5.25
C CYS A 59 -7.65 7.77 5.79
N VAL A 60 -7.59 6.83 6.73
CA VAL A 60 -8.75 6.30 7.45
C VAL A 60 -8.72 6.76 8.91
N ARG A 61 -9.81 6.54 9.66
CA ARG A 61 -9.88 7.02 11.06
C ARG A 61 -8.81 6.34 11.92
N GLY A 62 -7.82 7.11 12.35
CA GLY A 62 -6.76 6.64 13.24
C GLY A 62 -5.64 5.85 12.56
N ALA A 63 -5.62 5.73 11.22
CA ALA A 63 -4.53 5.10 10.50
C ALA A 63 -4.41 5.61 9.06
N LEU A 64 -3.21 5.58 8.50
CA LEU A 64 -2.93 5.78 7.08
C LEU A 64 -2.70 4.42 6.43
N SER A 65 -3.50 4.04 5.43
CA SER A 65 -3.42 2.74 4.78
C SER A 65 -2.83 2.86 3.38
N CYS A 66 -1.65 2.30 3.15
CA CYS A 66 -0.89 2.40 1.90
C CYS A 66 -0.83 1.05 1.18
N CYS A 67 -1.15 1.02 -0.10
CA CYS A 67 -1.15 -0.19 -0.95
C CYS A 67 -0.51 0.09 -2.31
N GLY A 68 0.44 -0.74 -2.75
CA GLY A 68 1.20 -0.55 -4.01
C GLY A 68 1.48 -1.87 -4.71
#